data_AF-A0A444ZFW4-F1
#
_entry.id   AF-A0A444ZFW4-F1
#
_cell.length_a   1.000
_cell.length_b   1.000
_cell.length_c   1.000
_cell.angle_alpha   90.00
_cell.angle_beta   90.00
_cell.angle_gamma   90.00
#
_symmetry.space_group_name_H-M   'P 1'
#
loop_
_entity.id
_entity.type
_entity.pdbx_description
1 polymer ?
#
loop_
_entity_poly.entity_id
_entity_poly.type
_entity_poly.pdbx_seq_one_letter_code
_entity_poly.pdbx_strand_id
1 'polypeptide(L)'
;MSFDSLPLAQEFYTNYAKKLGFVTKVRNTNFDKTRKDAKIPINQSLHCTREGYRESRVKAATRSNRITATRCKARMYVMLDREKECWVVSIVELKHSHPCSAEKVDARCRASYEYYRDVVSFDTIYRRNRHGLPFASFVSVNHHGKSTLLGYALLVSEEILSFELVFTQWVRCVGIVPKGIIIDQCKAMTGAIRKVLPDTIHRWCIWHIMKKTQFKLGGYARYGELSAMMNHIVYNSPSSESFEVHWAGFIKEFELGQNRWLANLYANRRKWVPIFFKSEFWAGMRSTQRSESMHAFYGGYLHCKSGLVQFVHEYDNVLGNKEQKELEDDVVDSKGVIPCIGSTCIERQFQQEYTSNMFRTLQLEVRKKTDCVVRSTEQKGDTISIKVDEQKVFWGKPVYHTFIVEFDPLSRKSRCECNKFESVGILCCHILAVCSYYRVDTVPSCYVLPRWSKNVIRKHTYIKSSHDVARSNETHNLFKHLCSEFYNVAQDFVACDEEAAILRAALSDAKSRLTDYRASMRSTTLDGTQNTMPTQSTGGVILHDIQGPSRVKTKGQPKGKRLGAELDKLIK
;
A
#
# COMPACT_ATOMS: atom_id res chain seq x y z
N MET A 1 -31.60 -21.87 -21.53
CA MET A 1 -30.15 -21.77 -21.82
C MET A 1 -29.66 -23.16 -22.19
N SER A 2 -28.96 -23.27 -23.31
CA SER A 2 -28.42 -24.51 -23.87
C SER A 2 -26.90 -24.40 -24.05
N PHE A 3 -26.22 -25.53 -24.13
CA PHE A 3 -24.78 -25.65 -24.38
C PHE A 3 -24.52 -26.84 -25.31
N ASP A 4 -23.51 -26.73 -26.16
CA ASP A 4 -23.18 -27.79 -27.14
C ASP A 4 -22.50 -29.01 -26.47
N SER A 5 -22.07 -28.89 -25.21
CA SER A 5 -21.48 -30.00 -24.45
C SER A 5 -21.60 -29.84 -22.93
N LEU A 6 -21.54 -30.95 -22.21
CA LEU A 6 -21.54 -30.98 -20.74
C LEU A 6 -20.35 -30.20 -20.11
N PRO A 7 -19.10 -30.28 -20.63
CA PRO A 7 -18.00 -29.46 -20.11
C PRO A 7 -18.26 -27.94 -20.21
N LEU A 8 -18.90 -27.46 -21.28
CA LEU A 8 -19.27 -26.04 -21.41
C LEU A 8 -20.30 -25.62 -20.35
N ALA A 9 -21.27 -26.50 -20.05
CA ALA A 9 -22.24 -26.26 -18.98
C ALA A 9 -21.58 -26.25 -17.57
N GLN A 10 -20.63 -27.15 -17.32
CA GLN A 10 -19.82 -27.17 -16.09
C GLN A 10 -18.96 -25.92 -15.96
N GLU A 11 -18.30 -25.50 -17.04
CA GLU A 11 -17.48 -24.30 -17.07
C GLU A 11 -18.34 -23.05 -16.83
N PHE A 12 -19.49 -22.93 -17.49
CA PHE A 12 -20.42 -21.82 -17.29
C PHE A 12 -20.77 -21.63 -15.81
N TYR A 13 -21.19 -22.69 -15.12
CA TYR A 13 -21.61 -22.59 -13.72
C TYR A 13 -20.42 -22.47 -12.76
N THR A 14 -19.26 -23.03 -13.10
CA THR A 14 -18.02 -22.81 -12.35
C THR A 14 -17.53 -21.36 -12.47
N ASN A 15 -17.68 -20.75 -13.65
CA ASN A 15 -17.38 -19.34 -13.88
C ASN A 15 -18.42 -18.42 -13.21
N TYR A 16 -19.69 -18.81 -13.14
CA TYR A 16 -20.72 -18.15 -12.32
C TYR A 16 -20.38 -18.21 -10.82
N ALA A 17 -19.98 -19.38 -10.31
CA ALA A 17 -19.58 -19.57 -8.92
C ALA A 17 -18.33 -18.74 -8.55
N LYS A 18 -17.33 -18.70 -9.44
CA LYS A 18 -16.16 -17.81 -9.32
C LYS A 18 -16.56 -16.32 -9.27
N LYS A 19 -17.50 -15.88 -10.12
CA LYS A 19 -18.01 -14.48 -10.12
C LYS A 19 -18.67 -14.10 -8.80
N LEU A 20 -19.37 -15.04 -8.16
CA LEU A 20 -20.06 -14.80 -6.87
C LEU A 20 -19.23 -15.17 -5.64
N GLY A 21 -18.04 -15.75 -5.79
CA GLY A 21 -17.18 -16.10 -4.64
C GLY A 21 -17.65 -17.33 -3.87
N PHE A 22 -18.07 -18.39 -4.56
CA PHE A 22 -18.28 -19.73 -3.98
C PHE A 22 -17.67 -20.83 -4.86
N VAL A 23 -17.52 -22.03 -4.28
CA VAL A 23 -16.97 -23.21 -4.98
C VAL A 23 -18.09 -24.20 -5.29
N THR A 24 -18.02 -24.82 -6.47
CA THR A 24 -18.95 -25.85 -6.96
C THR A 24 -18.38 -27.26 -6.82
N LYS A 25 -19.27 -28.24 -6.70
CA LYS A 25 -18.97 -29.68 -6.81
C LYS A 25 -19.99 -30.33 -7.75
N VAL A 26 -19.57 -31.32 -8.53
CA VAL A 26 -20.51 -32.29 -9.14
C VAL A 26 -21.04 -33.15 -8.00
N ARG A 27 -22.37 -33.29 -7.89
CA ARG A 27 -22.99 -34.16 -6.87
C ARG A 27 -23.40 -35.50 -7.47
N ASN A 28 -24.25 -35.46 -8.51
CA ASN A 28 -24.72 -36.64 -9.22
C ASN A 28 -24.57 -36.42 -10.73
N THR A 29 -24.17 -37.48 -11.44
CA THR A 29 -24.26 -37.62 -12.90
C THR A 29 -25.03 -38.89 -13.19
N ASN A 30 -26.12 -38.81 -13.96
CA ASN A 30 -26.82 -40.00 -14.43
C ASN A 30 -26.37 -40.33 -15.85
N PHE A 31 -26.33 -41.62 -16.17
CA PHE A 31 -25.88 -42.15 -17.46
C PHE A 31 -27.01 -42.91 -18.14
N ASP A 32 -26.95 -42.99 -19.48
CA ASP A 32 -27.88 -43.83 -20.23
C ASP A 32 -27.71 -45.30 -19.85
N LYS A 33 -28.82 -45.99 -19.56
CA LYS A 33 -28.85 -47.41 -19.20
C LYS A 33 -29.11 -48.33 -20.41
N THR A 34 -29.47 -47.77 -21.57
CA THR A 34 -29.88 -48.53 -22.76
C THR A 34 -28.69 -49.02 -23.59
N ARG A 35 -27.50 -48.40 -23.47
CA ARG A 35 -26.26 -48.82 -24.14
C ARG A 35 -25.21 -49.19 -23.09
N LYS A 36 -25.07 -50.48 -22.78
CA LYS A 36 -24.20 -50.99 -21.70
C LYS A 36 -22.72 -50.57 -21.83
N ASP A 37 -22.24 -50.36 -23.05
CA ASP A 37 -20.82 -50.12 -23.34
C ASP A 37 -20.45 -48.64 -23.47
N ALA A 38 -21.43 -47.73 -23.49
CA ALA A 38 -21.21 -46.29 -23.63
C ALA A 38 -21.75 -45.54 -22.41
N LYS A 39 -20.87 -45.14 -21.48
CA LYS A 39 -21.19 -44.31 -20.30
C LYS A 39 -21.49 -42.85 -20.70
N ILE A 40 -22.51 -42.65 -21.53
CA ILE A 40 -22.95 -41.33 -21.99
C ILE A 40 -23.76 -40.67 -20.87
N PRO A 41 -23.33 -39.51 -20.34
CA PRO A 41 -24.10 -38.80 -19.32
C PRO A 41 -25.38 -38.23 -19.94
N ILE A 42 -26.51 -38.37 -19.26
CA ILE A 42 -27.83 -37.89 -19.70
C ILE A 42 -28.30 -36.67 -18.89
N ASN A 43 -27.84 -36.53 -17.66
CA ASN A 43 -28.04 -35.34 -16.83
C ASN A 43 -26.99 -35.25 -15.73
N GLN A 44 -26.76 -34.04 -15.21
CA GLN A 44 -25.81 -33.77 -14.14
C GLN A 44 -26.28 -32.63 -13.23
N SER A 45 -25.98 -32.75 -11.93
CA SER A 45 -26.23 -31.71 -10.94
C SER A 45 -24.95 -31.16 -10.31
N LEU A 46 -24.84 -29.84 -10.33
CA LEU A 46 -23.71 -29.05 -9.81
C LEU A 46 -24.21 -28.23 -8.62
N HIS A 47 -23.56 -28.34 -7.47
CA HIS A 47 -24.02 -27.75 -6.21
C HIS A 47 -22.90 -26.95 -5.53
N CYS A 48 -23.26 -26.02 -4.65
CA CYS A 48 -22.29 -25.36 -3.78
C CYS A 48 -21.56 -26.39 -2.88
N THR A 49 -20.27 -26.21 -2.62
CA THR A 49 -19.50 -27.12 -1.71
C THR A 49 -20.02 -27.12 -0.27
N ARG A 50 -20.74 -26.07 0.16
CA ARG A 50 -21.36 -25.95 1.50
C ARG A 50 -22.77 -26.56 1.59
N GLU A 51 -23.15 -27.36 0.60
CA GLU A 51 -24.39 -28.14 0.52
C GLU A 51 -24.28 -29.46 1.32
N GLY A 52 -25.32 -29.76 2.11
CA GLY A 52 -25.47 -31.00 2.89
C GLY A 52 -24.91 -30.96 4.33
N TYR A 53 -25.02 -32.10 5.02
CA TYR A 53 -24.29 -32.38 6.27
C TYR A 53 -22.94 -33.03 5.94
N ARG A 54 -21.91 -32.69 6.73
CA ARG A 54 -20.68 -33.49 6.86
C ARG A 54 -20.36 -33.65 8.34
N GLU A 55 -20.82 -34.76 8.91
CA GLU A 55 -20.25 -35.24 10.17
C GLU A 55 -18.89 -35.87 9.88
N SER A 56 -17.88 -35.44 10.64
CA SER A 56 -16.54 -36.02 10.59
C SER A 56 -16.58 -37.40 11.25
N ARG A 57 -16.25 -38.46 10.49
CA ARG A 57 -15.99 -39.79 11.06
C ARG A 57 -14.66 -39.89 11.82
N VAL A 58 -13.89 -38.79 11.92
CA VAL A 58 -12.58 -38.73 12.58
C VAL A 58 -12.67 -37.96 13.90
N LYS A 59 -12.06 -38.52 14.95
CA LYS A 59 -11.98 -37.96 16.31
C LYS A 59 -11.17 -36.65 16.36
N ALA A 60 -11.36 -35.85 17.41
CA ALA A 60 -11.19 -34.39 17.37
C ALA A 60 -9.76 -33.81 17.26
N ALA A 61 -8.70 -34.62 17.35
CA ALA A 61 -7.33 -34.14 17.62
C ALA A 61 -6.56 -33.51 16.43
N THR A 62 -7.02 -33.68 15.19
CA THR A 62 -6.26 -33.24 13.97
C THR A 62 -7.06 -32.26 13.10
N ARG A 63 -7.60 -31.20 13.69
CA ARG A 63 -8.39 -30.16 12.97
C ARG A 63 -7.55 -28.91 12.62
N SER A 64 -7.11 -28.80 11.37
CA SER A 64 -6.55 -27.53 10.83
C SER A 64 -7.59 -26.62 10.15
N ASN A 65 -8.80 -27.10 9.84
CA ASN A 65 -9.85 -26.27 9.21
C ASN A 65 -11.28 -26.67 9.64
N ARG A 66 -12.01 -25.76 10.29
CA ARG A 66 -13.46 -25.89 10.56
C ARG A 66 -14.27 -25.39 9.35
N ILE A 67 -14.66 -26.30 8.44
CA ILE A 67 -15.62 -25.98 7.39
C ILE A 67 -17.04 -26.05 7.97
N THR A 68 -17.63 -24.91 8.33
CA THR A 68 -19.04 -24.84 8.74
C THR A 68 -19.93 -25.15 7.53
N ALA A 69 -20.66 -26.27 7.60
CA ALA A 69 -21.65 -26.66 6.60
C ALA A 69 -22.94 -25.84 6.81
N THR A 70 -23.35 -25.06 5.81
CA THR A 70 -24.43 -24.07 5.94
C THR A 70 -25.74 -24.51 5.31
N ARG A 71 -25.88 -25.81 4.98
CA ARG A 71 -27.05 -26.41 4.29
C ARG A 71 -27.43 -25.63 3.02
N CYS A 72 -26.43 -25.20 2.24
CA CYS A 72 -26.65 -24.39 1.06
C CYS A 72 -27.45 -25.15 -0.01
N LYS A 73 -28.47 -24.50 -0.59
CA LYS A 73 -29.32 -25.07 -1.65
C LYS A 73 -28.90 -24.65 -3.07
N ALA A 74 -27.95 -23.72 -3.20
CA ALA A 74 -27.55 -23.19 -4.49
C ALA A 74 -27.00 -24.29 -5.42
N ARG A 75 -27.68 -24.49 -6.56
CA ARG A 75 -27.43 -25.58 -7.51
C ARG A 75 -27.84 -25.22 -8.93
N MET A 76 -27.24 -25.91 -9.89
CA MET A 76 -27.66 -25.96 -11.28
C MET A 76 -27.80 -27.42 -11.72
N TYR A 77 -28.86 -27.72 -12.46
CA TYR A 77 -29.15 -29.03 -13.03
C TYR A 77 -29.26 -28.92 -14.55
N VAL A 78 -28.54 -29.77 -15.26
CA VAL A 78 -28.48 -29.81 -16.73
C VAL A 78 -28.85 -31.20 -17.25
N MET A 79 -29.56 -31.23 -18.36
CA MET A 79 -30.02 -32.45 -19.03
C MET A 79 -29.67 -32.39 -20.52
N LEU A 80 -29.41 -33.55 -21.12
CA LEU A 80 -29.26 -33.68 -22.58
C LEU A 80 -30.63 -33.71 -23.25
N ASP A 81 -30.93 -32.72 -24.08
CA ASP A 81 -32.01 -32.74 -25.06
C ASP A 81 -31.57 -33.63 -26.23
N ARG A 82 -32.28 -34.75 -26.46
CA ARG A 82 -31.94 -35.74 -27.49
C ARG A 82 -32.41 -35.35 -28.88
N GLU A 83 -33.38 -34.46 -29.00
CA GLU A 83 -33.90 -33.99 -30.29
C GLU A 83 -33.02 -32.89 -30.88
N LYS A 84 -32.36 -32.11 -30.01
CA LYS A 84 -31.52 -30.96 -30.37
C LYS A 84 -30.03 -31.17 -30.08
N GLU A 85 -29.65 -32.38 -29.68
CA GLU A 85 -28.30 -32.82 -29.31
C GLU A 85 -27.53 -31.84 -28.38
N CYS A 86 -28.23 -31.12 -27.50
CA CYS A 86 -27.64 -30.07 -26.67
C CYS A 86 -28.02 -30.17 -25.20
N TRP A 87 -27.18 -29.57 -24.34
CA TRP A 87 -27.32 -29.61 -22.88
C TRP A 87 -28.12 -28.41 -22.38
N VAL A 88 -29.34 -28.64 -21.91
CA VAL A 88 -30.25 -27.59 -21.42
C VAL A 88 -30.19 -27.45 -19.89
N VAL A 89 -30.18 -26.21 -19.39
CA VAL A 89 -30.38 -25.93 -17.96
C VAL A 89 -31.85 -26.14 -17.61
N SER A 90 -32.12 -27.11 -16.75
CA SER A 90 -33.48 -27.50 -16.34
C SER A 90 -33.91 -26.86 -15.01
N ILE A 91 -33.02 -26.82 -14.01
CA ILE A 91 -33.29 -26.18 -12.71
C ILE A 91 -32.08 -25.35 -12.30
N VAL A 92 -32.34 -24.16 -11.77
CA VAL A 92 -31.30 -23.28 -11.22
C VAL A 92 -31.80 -22.60 -9.93
N GLU A 93 -31.11 -22.85 -8.83
CA GLU A 93 -31.35 -22.20 -7.54
C GLU A 93 -30.13 -21.34 -7.20
N LEU A 94 -30.35 -20.02 -7.07
CA LEU A 94 -29.29 -19.03 -6.86
C LEU A 94 -29.24 -18.47 -5.43
N LYS A 95 -30.18 -18.86 -4.56
CA LYS A 95 -30.23 -18.41 -3.17
C LYS A 95 -29.23 -19.20 -2.33
N HIS A 96 -28.25 -18.49 -1.76
CA HIS A 96 -27.31 -19.05 -0.79
C HIS A 96 -27.80 -18.81 0.64
N SER A 97 -27.59 -19.79 1.52
CA SER A 97 -27.80 -19.69 2.98
C SER A 97 -26.57 -19.15 3.73
N HIS A 98 -25.59 -18.63 2.99
CA HIS A 98 -24.34 -18.10 3.50
C HIS A 98 -23.83 -16.97 2.59
N PRO A 99 -22.99 -16.06 3.08
CA PRO A 99 -22.32 -15.07 2.23
C PRO A 99 -21.46 -15.76 1.16
N CYS A 100 -21.46 -15.17 -0.03
CA CYS A 100 -20.58 -15.51 -1.14
C CYS A 100 -19.83 -14.23 -1.52
N SER A 101 -18.51 -14.22 -1.32
CA SER A 101 -17.67 -13.04 -1.52
C SER A 101 -16.22 -13.48 -1.68
N ALA A 102 -15.60 -13.14 -2.81
CA ALA A 102 -14.18 -13.38 -3.06
C ALA A 102 -13.33 -12.26 -2.45
N GLU A 103 -13.34 -12.15 -1.12
CA GLU A 103 -12.41 -11.29 -0.38
C GLU A 103 -11.22 -12.14 0.10
N LYS A 104 -10.00 -11.77 -0.32
CA LYS A 104 -8.75 -12.48 0.03
C LYS A 104 -7.84 -11.50 0.79
N VAL A 105 -7.93 -11.50 2.11
CA VAL A 105 -6.92 -10.87 2.97
C VAL A 105 -5.86 -11.92 3.29
N ASP A 106 -4.68 -11.76 2.70
CA ASP A 106 -3.56 -12.68 2.91
C ASP A 106 -3.10 -12.69 4.39
N ALA A 107 -2.45 -13.78 4.84
CA ALA A 107 -1.91 -13.87 6.18
C ALA A 107 -0.87 -12.77 6.48
N ARG A 108 -0.01 -12.45 5.50
CA ARG A 108 0.96 -11.35 5.58
C ARG A 108 0.26 -10.00 5.64
N CYS A 109 -0.76 -9.78 4.80
CA CYS A 109 -1.59 -8.57 4.84
C CYS A 109 -2.26 -8.33 6.21
N ARG A 110 -2.77 -9.38 6.87
CA ARG A 110 -3.32 -9.27 8.24
C ARG A 110 -2.26 -8.87 9.26
N ALA A 111 -1.07 -9.46 9.20
CA ALA A 111 0.03 -9.08 10.09
C ALA A 111 0.54 -7.65 9.83
N SER A 112 0.63 -7.22 8.56
CA SER A 112 0.95 -5.83 8.19
C SER A 112 -0.08 -4.85 8.77
N TYR A 113 -1.36 -5.24 8.79
CA TYR A 113 -2.43 -4.43 9.36
C TYR A 113 -2.24 -4.16 10.86
N GLU A 114 -1.71 -5.12 11.65
CA GLU A 114 -1.41 -4.89 13.07
C GLU A 114 -0.57 -3.62 13.28
N TYR A 115 0.43 -3.40 12.42
CA TYR A 115 1.35 -2.25 12.49
C TYR A 115 0.83 -1.00 11.77
N TYR A 116 0.00 -1.15 10.75
CA TYR A 116 -0.33 -0.10 9.78
C TYR A 116 -1.83 0.30 9.75
N ARG A 117 -2.62 -0.12 10.73
CA ARG A 117 -4.07 0.19 10.89
C ARG A 117 -4.41 1.62 11.29
N ASP A 118 -3.41 2.46 11.57
CA ASP A 118 -3.58 3.86 11.94
C ASP A 118 -4.33 4.64 10.85
N VAL A 119 -3.96 4.43 9.59
CA VAL A 119 -4.61 5.06 8.43
C VAL A 119 -4.75 4.04 7.32
N VAL A 120 -5.93 3.95 6.71
CA VAL A 120 -6.18 3.12 5.54
C VAL A 120 -6.78 3.97 4.43
N SER A 121 -6.19 3.92 3.23
CA SER A 121 -6.85 4.37 2.01
C SER A 121 -7.66 3.22 1.43
N PHE A 122 -8.92 3.48 1.10
CA PHE A 122 -9.77 2.57 0.33
C PHE A 122 -10.26 3.30 -0.92
N ASP A 123 -9.94 2.74 -2.09
CA ASP A 123 -10.26 3.34 -3.38
C ASP A 123 -10.64 2.27 -4.40
N THR A 124 -11.53 2.63 -5.32
CA THR A 124 -12.07 1.81 -6.40
C THR A 124 -11.45 2.19 -7.73
N ILE A 125 -10.76 1.26 -8.38
CA ILE A 125 -10.22 1.51 -9.72
C ILE A 125 -11.37 1.55 -10.72
N TYR A 126 -11.61 2.72 -11.31
CA TYR A 126 -12.63 3.02 -12.32
C TYR A 126 -12.64 2.08 -13.56
N ARG A 127 -11.60 1.26 -13.75
CA ARG A 127 -11.53 0.22 -14.80
C ARG A 127 -12.18 -1.07 -14.31
N ARG A 128 -13.46 -1.25 -14.64
CA ARG A 128 -14.14 -2.54 -14.57
C ARG A 128 -13.33 -3.60 -15.35
N ASN A 129 -13.26 -4.81 -14.80
CA ASN A 129 -12.68 -5.96 -15.52
C ASN A 129 -13.62 -6.43 -16.66
N ARG A 130 -13.22 -7.46 -17.41
CA ARG A 130 -14.02 -8.00 -18.54
C ARG A 130 -15.44 -8.49 -18.16
N HIS A 131 -15.75 -8.58 -16.87
CA HIS A 131 -17.04 -9.00 -16.33
C HIS A 131 -17.85 -7.84 -15.73
N GLY A 132 -17.39 -6.60 -15.85
CA GLY A 132 -18.10 -5.41 -15.36
C GLY A 132 -17.89 -5.10 -13.88
N LEU A 133 -17.16 -5.92 -13.13
CA LEU A 133 -17.00 -5.76 -11.68
C LEU A 133 -15.97 -4.66 -11.36
N PRO A 134 -16.30 -3.66 -10.52
CA PRO A 134 -15.31 -2.74 -9.95
C PRO A 134 -14.34 -3.47 -9.01
N PHE A 135 -13.11 -2.99 -8.98
CA PHE A 135 -12.07 -3.48 -8.07
C PHE A 135 -11.78 -2.42 -7.01
N ALA A 136 -11.67 -2.83 -5.74
CA ALA A 136 -11.28 -1.96 -4.64
C ALA A 136 -10.06 -2.53 -3.90
N SER A 137 -9.18 -1.67 -3.42
CA SER A 137 -8.03 -2.08 -2.59
C SER A 137 -7.93 -1.30 -1.29
N PHE A 138 -7.47 -1.99 -0.25
CA PHE A 138 -7.06 -1.41 1.03
C PHE A 138 -5.55 -1.19 1.00
N VAL A 139 -5.12 0.06 1.14
CA VAL A 139 -3.72 0.50 1.05
C VAL A 139 -3.38 1.30 2.30
N SER A 140 -2.24 1.03 2.92
CA SER A 140 -1.67 1.87 3.97
C SER A 140 -0.24 2.27 3.60
N VAL A 141 0.52 2.79 4.56
CA VAL A 141 1.90 3.21 4.44
C VAL A 141 2.74 2.32 5.34
N ASN A 142 3.80 1.70 4.81
CA ASN A 142 4.73 0.91 5.62
C ASN A 142 5.66 1.81 6.45
N HIS A 143 6.54 1.21 7.26
CA HIS A 143 7.45 1.94 8.13
C HIS A 143 8.56 2.76 7.42
N HIS A 144 8.75 2.54 6.11
CA HIS A 144 9.57 3.38 5.23
C HIS A 144 8.83 4.60 4.68
N GLY A 145 7.55 4.79 5.00
CA GLY A 145 6.75 5.85 4.39
C GLY A 145 6.37 5.55 2.92
N LYS A 146 6.32 4.28 2.51
CA LYS A 146 5.93 3.84 1.16
C LYS A 146 4.59 3.10 1.18
N SER A 147 3.80 3.21 0.13
CA SER A 147 2.46 2.61 0.07
C SER A 147 2.54 1.06 0.04
N THR A 148 1.80 0.40 0.93
CA THR A 148 1.72 -1.06 1.08
C THR A 148 0.29 -1.57 0.98
N LEU A 149 0.11 -2.78 0.46
CA LEU A 149 -1.20 -3.43 0.33
C LEU A 149 -1.60 -4.09 1.64
N LEU A 150 -2.86 -3.90 2.01
CA LEU A 150 -3.51 -4.56 3.15
C LEU A 150 -4.59 -5.56 2.69
N GLY A 151 -5.06 -5.47 1.45
CA GLY A 151 -6.02 -6.42 0.89
C GLY A 151 -6.79 -5.83 -0.27
N TYR A 152 -7.77 -6.58 -0.76
CA TYR A 152 -8.64 -6.17 -1.84
C TYR A 152 -10.03 -6.80 -1.80
N ALA A 153 -10.95 -6.18 -2.51
CA ALA A 153 -12.29 -6.69 -2.76
C ALA A 153 -12.67 -6.50 -4.24
N LEU A 154 -13.45 -7.45 -4.75
CA LEU A 154 -14.19 -7.30 -6.00
C LEU A 154 -15.65 -6.96 -5.65
N LEU A 155 -16.13 -5.82 -6.15
CA LEU A 155 -17.47 -5.32 -5.88
C LEU A 155 -18.45 -5.85 -6.92
N VAL A 156 -19.69 -6.12 -6.50
CA VAL A 156 -20.79 -6.44 -7.42
C VAL A 156 -21.36 -5.15 -8.04
N SER A 157 -21.41 -4.06 -7.26
CA SER A 157 -21.86 -2.73 -7.67
C SER A 157 -21.16 -1.64 -6.85
N GLU A 158 -21.25 -0.38 -7.28
CA GLU A 158 -20.79 0.80 -6.50
C GLU A 158 -21.89 1.35 -5.58
N GLU A 159 -22.76 0.48 -5.07
CA GLU A 159 -23.87 0.83 -4.17
C GLU A 159 -23.49 0.65 -2.69
N ILE A 160 -24.25 1.30 -1.80
CA ILE A 160 -24.03 1.29 -0.34
C ILE A 160 -23.92 -0.16 0.17
N LEU A 161 -24.84 -1.05 -0.20
CA LEU A 161 -24.87 -2.44 0.28
C LEU A 161 -23.63 -3.24 -0.12
N SER A 162 -23.06 -2.98 -1.31
CA SER A 162 -21.81 -3.63 -1.76
C SER A 162 -20.61 -3.17 -0.93
N PHE A 163 -20.54 -1.87 -0.60
CA PHE A 163 -19.50 -1.35 0.29
C PHE A 163 -19.70 -1.77 1.75
N GLU A 164 -20.94 -1.84 2.25
CA GLU A 164 -21.24 -2.36 3.60
C GLU A 164 -20.76 -3.80 3.76
N LEU A 165 -21.01 -4.66 2.76
CA LEU A 165 -20.55 -6.04 2.76
C LEU A 165 -19.02 -6.12 2.82
N VAL A 166 -18.32 -5.35 1.98
CA VAL A 166 -16.85 -5.31 1.93
C VAL A 166 -16.26 -4.79 3.24
N PHE A 167 -16.76 -3.69 3.81
CA PHE A 167 -16.24 -3.22 5.09
C PHE A 167 -16.56 -4.19 6.25
N THR A 168 -17.73 -4.82 6.24
CA THR A 168 -18.11 -5.79 7.29
C THR A 168 -17.22 -7.03 7.23
N GLN A 169 -16.94 -7.52 6.02
CA GLN A 169 -16.11 -8.70 5.83
C GLN A 169 -14.61 -8.39 6.02
N TRP A 170 -14.15 -7.21 5.63
CA TRP A 170 -12.83 -6.67 6.00
C TRP A 170 -12.61 -6.70 7.51
N VAL A 171 -13.51 -6.09 8.29
CA VAL A 171 -13.40 -6.06 9.77
C VAL A 171 -13.44 -7.47 10.36
N ARG A 172 -14.22 -8.40 9.81
CA ARG A 172 -14.18 -9.82 10.21
C ARG A 172 -12.85 -10.50 9.88
N CYS A 173 -12.18 -10.12 8.80
CA CYS A 173 -10.89 -10.66 8.40
C CYS A 173 -9.73 -10.13 9.25
N VAL A 174 -9.74 -8.84 9.62
CA VAL A 174 -8.62 -8.19 10.36
C VAL A 174 -8.89 -7.94 11.84
N GLY A 175 -10.11 -8.18 12.33
CA GLY A 175 -10.52 -8.12 13.73
C GLY A 175 -10.70 -6.71 14.33
N ILE A 176 -9.97 -5.71 13.84
CA ILE A 176 -9.95 -4.35 14.40
C ILE A 176 -10.31 -3.33 13.30
N VAL A 177 -11.04 -2.27 13.65
CA VAL A 177 -11.34 -1.15 12.73
C VAL A 177 -10.17 -0.17 12.60
N PRO A 178 -9.96 0.48 11.44
CA PRO A 178 -8.90 1.48 11.31
C PRO A 178 -9.25 2.76 12.08
N LYS A 179 -8.24 3.51 12.55
CA LYS A 179 -8.50 4.79 13.24
C LYS A 179 -8.97 5.86 12.25
N GLY A 180 -8.26 5.99 11.12
CA GLY A 180 -8.64 6.86 10.01
C GLY A 180 -8.82 6.10 8.70
N ILE A 181 -9.82 6.48 7.90
CA ILE A 181 -10.01 6.01 6.53
C ILE A 181 -10.04 7.16 5.53
N ILE A 182 -9.29 7.03 4.44
CA ILE A 182 -9.27 7.96 3.31
C ILE A 182 -9.97 7.28 2.14
N ILE A 183 -11.03 7.90 1.61
CA ILE A 183 -11.76 7.39 0.46
C ILE A 183 -12.03 8.47 -0.59
N ASP A 184 -12.59 8.05 -1.72
CA ASP A 184 -13.10 8.97 -2.73
C ASP A 184 -14.35 9.72 -2.27
N GLN A 185 -14.68 10.79 -3.01
CA GLN A 185 -15.90 11.57 -2.82
C GLN A 185 -17.14 10.77 -3.31
N CYS A 186 -17.36 9.60 -2.73
CA CYS A 186 -18.42 8.66 -3.05
C CYS A 186 -19.45 8.62 -1.91
N LYS A 187 -20.70 8.99 -2.23
CA LYS A 187 -21.82 8.93 -1.26
C LYS A 187 -22.08 7.50 -0.79
N ALA A 188 -21.90 6.50 -1.65
CA ALA A 188 -22.16 5.11 -1.31
C ALA A 188 -21.17 4.57 -0.27
N MET A 189 -19.86 4.77 -0.49
CA MET A 189 -18.82 4.45 0.50
C MET A 189 -19.04 5.23 1.80
N THR A 190 -19.37 6.53 1.73
CA THR A 190 -19.66 7.37 2.91
C THR A 190 -20.81 6.80 3.75
N GLY A 191 -21.88 6.34 3.10
CA GLY A 191 -23.03 5.72 3.76
C GLY A 191 -22.67 4.41 4.45
N ALA A 192 -21.88 3.56 3.77
CA ALA A 192 -21.43 2.28 4.31
C ALA A 192 -20.47 2.44 5.50
N ILE A 193 -19.48 3.34 5.41
CA ILE A 193 -18.55 3.66 6.51
C ILE A 193 -19.33 4.10 7.75
N ARG A 194 -20.29 5.03 7.62
CA ARG A 194 -21.10 5.52 8.75
C ARG A 194 -21.86 4.41 9.49
N LYS A 195 -22.16 3.29 8.81
CA LYS A 195 -22.89 2.15 9.40
C LYS A 195 -21.98 1.06 9.96
N VAL A 196 -20.87 0.78 9.28
CA VAL A 196 -19.99 -0.36 9.60
C VAL A 196 -18.76 0.05 10.41
N LEU A 197 -18.32 1.30 10.25
CA LEU A 197 -17.12 1.89 10.85
C LEU A 197 -17.46 3.24 11.50
N PRO A 198 -18.43 3.31 12.44
CA PRO A 198 -18.95 4.57 12.97
C PRO A 198 -17.88 5.42 13.68
N ASP A 199 -16.93 4.77 14.37
CA ASP A 199 -15.87 5.44 15.14
C ASP A 199 -14.61 5.73 14.30
N THR A 200 -14.56 5.31 13.03
CA THR A 200 -13.44 5.57 12.14
C THR A 200 -13.54 6.97 11.55
N ILE A 201 -12.50 7.79 11.73
CA ILE A 201 -12.45 9.15 11.17
C ILE A 201 -12.35 9.06 9.64
N HIS A 202 -13.32 9.65 8.94
CA HIS A 202 -13.43 9.57 7.50
C HIS A 202 -13.02 10.87 6.80
N ARG A 203 -12.00 10.76 5.93
CA ARG A 203 -11.52 11.84 5.05
C ARG A 203 -11.70 11.53 3.56
N TRP A 204 -11.84 12.58 2.76
CA TRP A 204 -11.80 12.47 1.30
C TRP A 204 -10.37 12.61 0.77
N CYS A 205 -10.06 11.82 -0.26
CA CYS A 205 -8.79 11.84 -0.97
C CYS A 205 -8.57 13.19 -1.68
N ILE A 206 -7.58 13.96 -1.23
CA ILE A 206 -7.31 15.29 -1.77
C ILE A 206 -6.82 15.23 -3.22
N TRP A 207 -6.11 14.17 -3.62
CA TRP A 207 -5.68 13.98 -5.00
C TRP A 207 -6.85 13.82 -5.95
N HIS A 208 -7.86 13.03 -5.58
CA HIS A 208 -9.07 12.87 -6.40
C HIS A 208 -9.88 14.17 -6.48
N ILE A 209 -9.81 15.04 -5.47
CA ILE A 209 -10.38 16.40 -5.53
C ILE A 209 -9.57 17.28 -6.48
N MET A 210 -8.24 17.38 -6.32
CA MET A 210 -7.38 18.22 -7.16
C MET A 210 -7.35 17.76 -8.62
N LYS A 211 -7.44 16.45 -8.88
CA LYS A 211 -7.58 15.89 -10.23
C LYS A 211 -8.92 16.25 -10.86
N LYS A 212 -10.01 16.31 -10.08
CA LYS A 212 -11.32 16.80 -10.55
C LYS A 212 -11.30 18.30 -10.84
N THR A 213 -10.40 19.09 -10.24
CA THR A 213 -10.23 20.53 -10.55
C THR A 213 -10.00 20.77 -12.04
N GLN A 214 -9.17 19.97 -12.73
CA GLN A 214 -8.97 20.12 -14.18
C GLN A 214 -10.27 19.91 -14.96
N PHE A 215 -11.05 18.88 -14.64
CA PHE A 215 -12.31 18.57 -15.33
C PHE A 215 -13.46 19.53 -14.97
N LYS A 216 -13.37 20.23 -13.82
CA LYS A 216 -14.42 21.13 -13.32
C LYS A 216 -14.14 22.60 -13.61
N LEU A 217 -12.87 23.01 -13.63
CA LEU A 217 -12.43 24.40 -13.77
C LEU A 217 -11.50 24.62 -14.97
N GLY A 218 -11.12 23.59 -15.73
CA GLY A 218 -10.26 23.70 -16.91
C GLY A 218 -10.86 24.48 -18.09
N GLY A 219 -12.15 24.79 -18.06
CA GLY A 219 -12.82 25.66 -19.04
C GLY A 219 -12.71 27.16 -18.76
N TYR A 220 -12.13 27.56 -17.62
CA TYR A 220 -11.93 28.98 -17.28
C TYR A 220 -10.66 29.52 -17.94
N ALA A 221 -10.72 30.71 -18.54
CA ALA A 221 -9.59 31.30 -19.26
C ALA A 221 -8.31 31.44 -18.41
N ARG A 222 -8.44 31.82 -17.13
CA ARG A 222 -7.34 31.93 -16.15
C ARG A 222 -7.07 30.62 -15.38
N TYR A 223 -7.36 29.44 -15.95
CA TYR A 223 -7.24 28.15 -15.23
C TYR A 223 -5.85 27.90 -14.62
N GLY A 224 -4.77 28.35 -15.26
CA GLY A 224 -3.40 28.19 -14.72
C GLY A 224 -3.22 28.88 -13.37
N GLU A 225 -3.56 30.17 -13.30
CA GLU A 225 -3.53 30.99 -12.08
C GLU A 225 -4.51 30.44 -11.03
N LEU A 226 -5.74 30.13 -11.45
CA LEU A 226 -6.80 29.59 -10.60
C LEU A 226 -6.34 28.29 -9.92
N SER A 227 -5.79 27.36 -10.70
CA SER A 227 -5.26 26.09 -10.20
C SER A 227 -4.09 26.30 -9.25
N ALA A 228 -3.14 27.18 -9.59
CA ALA A 228 -2.01 27.51 -8.72
C ALA A 228 -2.48 28.11 -7.38
N MET A 229 -3.44 29.04 -7.41
CA MET A 229 -3.99 29.66 -6.20
C MET A 229 -4.78 28.66 -5.36
N MET A 230 -5.65 27.84 -5.96
CA MET A 230 -6.39 26.79 -5.25
C MET A 230 -5.43 25.79 -4.58
N ASN A 231 -4.38 25.35 -5.28
CA ASN A 231 -3.34 24.50 -4.69
C ASN A 231 -2.64 25.21 -3.52
N HIS A 232 -2.25 26.48 -3.68
CA HIS A 232 -1.59 27.23 -2.61
C HIS A 232 -2.46 27.31 -1.35
N ILE A 233 -3.73 27.73 -1.47
CA ILE A 233 -4.66 27.86 -0.35
C ILE A 233 -4.86 26.50 0.35
N VAL A 234 -5.07 25.43 -0.43
CA VAL A 234 -5.31 24.09 0.11
C VAL A 234 -4.11 23.52 0.86
N TYR A 235 -2.88 23.69 0.35
CA TYR A 235 -1.69 23.05 0.92
C TYR A 235 -0.91 23.92 1.91
N ASN A 236 -0.96 25.25 1.76
CA ASN A 236 -0.04 26.15 2.45
C ASN A 236 -0.72 27.10 3.45
N SER A 237 -2.06 27.08 3.60
CA SER A 237 -2.73 27.88 4.64
C SER A 237 -2.14 27.59 6.04
N PRO A 238 -1.67 28.62 6.76
CA PRO A 238 -1.06 28.47 8.08
C PRO A 238 -2.09 28.06 9.14
N SER A 239 -3.24 28.74 9.15
CA SER A 239 -4.35 28.56 10.10
C SER A 239 -5.70 28.36 9.40
N SER A 240 -6.72 27.95 10.14
CA SER A 240 -8.11 27.82 9.65
C SER A 240 -8.66 29.16 9.15
N GLU A 241 -8.40 30.23 9.88
CA GLU A 241 -8.90 31.59 9.62
C GLU A 241 -8.27 32.13 8.34
N SER A 242 -6.97 31.92 8.15
CA SER A 242 -6.27 32.24 6.91
C SER A 242 -6.80 31.44 5.72
N PHE A 243 -7.18 30.17 5.91
CA PHE A 243 -7.89 29.42 4.86
C PHE A 243 -9.24 30.05 4.52
N GLU A 244 -10.08 30.40 5.50
CA GLU A 244 -11.40 30.99 5.21
C GLU A 244 -11.27 32.32 4.44
N VAL A 245 -10.33 33.20 4.86
CA VAL A 245 -10.08 34.49 4.20
C VAL A 245 -9.56 34.31 2.79
N HIS A 246 -8.51 33.50 2.58
CA HIS A 246 -7.94 33.29 1.25
C HIS A 246 -8.91 32.55 0.32
N TRP A 247 -9.69 31.59 0.82
CA TRP A 247 -10.71 30.90 0.03
C TRP A 247 -11.84 31.85 -0.40
N ALA A 248 -12.31 32.73 0.49
CA ALA A 248 -13.29 33.76 0.12
C ALA A 248 -12.74 34.73 -0.94
N GLY A 249 -11.48 35.16 -0.80
CA GLY A 249 -10.78 35.98 -1.81
C GLY A 249 -10.71 35.28 -3.18
N PHE A 250 -10.27 34.02 -3.21
CA PHE A 250 -10.22 33.19 -4.41
C PHE A 250 -11.58 33.03 -5.09
N ILE A 251 -12.66 32.81 -4.33
CA ILE A 251 -14.02 32.71 -4.90
C ILE A 251 -14.46 34.05 -5.52
N LYS A 252 -14.06 35.18 -4.94
CA LYS A 252 -14.38 36.52 -5.46
C LYS A 252 -13.56 36.85 -6.72
N GLU A 253 -12.25 36.63 -6.70
CA GLU A 253 -11.32 37.02 -7.79
C GLU A 253 -11.60 36.30 -9.12
N PHE A 254 -12.03 35.04 -9.06
CA PHE A 254 -12.34 34.24 -10.24
C PHE A 254 -13.85 34.10 -10.52
N GLU A 255 -14.68 34.93 -9.86
CA GLU A 255 -16.15 34.97 -10.03
C GLU A 255 -16.84 33.60 -9.81
N LEU A 256 -16.28 32.78 -8.91
CA LEU A 256 -16.65 31.37 -8.71
C LEU A 256 -17.89 31.17 -7.83
N GLY A 257 -18.58 32.24 -7.43
CA GLY A 257 -19.68 32.21 -6.45
C GLY A 257 -20.84 31.27 -6.82
N GLN A 258 -21.13 31.12 -8.12
CA GLN A 258 -22.20 30.23 -8.60
C GLN A 258 -21.74 28.76 -8.81
N ASN A 259 -20.46 28.45 -8.56
CA ASN A 259 -19.91 27.12 -8.79
C ASN A 259 -20.32 26.13 -7.70
N ARG A 260 -21.42 25.40 -7.94
CA ARG A 260 -21.99 24.39 -7.03
C ARG A 260 -20.98 23.32 -6.56
N TRP A 261 -19.96 22.99 -7.36
CA TRP A 261 -18.95 22.00 -6.98
C TRP A 261 -17.98 22.56 -5.93
N LEU A 262 -17.50 23.80 -6.12
CA LEU A 262 -16.68 24.51 -5.13
C LEU A 262 -17.45 24.79 -3.83
N ALA A 263 -18.72 25.20 -3.93
CA ALA A 263 -19.59 25.38 -2.76
C ALA A 263 -19.72 24.08 -1.93
N ASN A 264 -19.94 22.94 -2.58
CA ASN A 264 -20.00 21.63 -1.91
C ASN A 264 -18.65 21.19 -1.31
N LEU A 265 -17.52 21.49 -1.98
CA LEU A 265 -16.19 21.25 -1.43
C LEU A 265 -15.93 22.09 -0.18
N TYR A 266 -16.27 23.38 -0.22
CA TYR A 266 -16.11 24.31 0.90
C TYR A 266 -16.98 23.91 2.11
N ALA A 267 -18.23 23.53 1.88
CA ALA A 267 -19.12 23.01 2.92
C ALA A 267 -18.55 21.74 3.61
N ASN A 268 -17.75 20.95 2.90
CA ASN A 268 -17.11 19.73 3.40
C ASN A 268 -15.59 19.91 3.68
N ARG A 269 -15.06 21.14 3.75
CA ARG A 269 -13.61 21.41 3.86
C ARG A 269 -12.90 20.63 4.97
N ARG A 270 -13.57 20.44 6.11
CA ARG A 270 -13.10 19.65 7.26
C ARG A 270 -12.82 18.17 6.95
N LYS A 271 -13.29 17.62 5.82
CA LYS A 271 -13.01 16.23 5.40
C LYS A 271 -11.79 16.09 4.48
N TRP A 272 -11.25 17.18 3.92
CA TRP A 272 -10.27 17.07 2.85
C TRP A 272 -9.12 18.09 2.87
N VAL A 273 -9.36 19.31 3.38
CA VAL A 273 -8.34 20.36 3.45
C VAL A 273 -7.42 20.14 4.66
N PRO A 274 -6.10 19.97 4.47
CA PRO A 274 -5.12 19.62 5.50
C PRO A 274 -5.24 20.36 6.83
N ILE A 275 -5.54 21.66 6.82
CA ILE A 275 -5.54 22.50 8.03
C ILE A 275 -6.56 22.08 9.10
N PHE A 276 -7.69 21.50 8.70
CA PHE A 276 -8.81 21.23 9.62
C PHE A 276 -8.70 19.90 10.39
N PHE A 277 -7.67 19.09 10.17
CA PHE A 277 -7.46 17.79 10.84
C PHE A 277 -5.98 17.50 11.13
N LYS A 278 -5.12 18.54 11.22
CA LYS A 278 -3.68 18.34 11.49
C LYS A 278 -3.41 17.72 12.88
N SER A 279 -4.35 17.82 13.82
CA SER A 279 -4.27 17.27 15.18
C SER A 279 -4.31 15.73 15.26
N GLU A 280 -4.59 15.05 14.16
CA GLU A 280 -4.73 13.60 14.09
C GLU A 280 -3.60 12.97 13.26
N PHE A 281 -3.16 11.77 13.63
CA PHE A 281 -2.10 11.08 12.90
C PHE A 281 -2.60 10.54 11.55
N TRP A 282 -2.01 11.06 10.47
CA TRP A 282 -2.36 10.70 9.10
C TRP A 282 -1.18 10.06 8.32
N ALA A 283 -0.15 9.57 9.01
CA ALA A 283 1.00 8.86 8.42
C ALA A 283 1.73 9.59 7.27
N GLY A 284 1.58 10.92 7.17
CA GLY A 284 2.03 11.69 6.01
C GLY A 284 1.22 11.46 4.72
N MET A 285 0.05 10.82 4.79
CA MET A 285 -0.89 10.62 3.68
C MET A 285 -1.61 11.94 3.31
N ARG A 286 -0.82 12.90 2.84
CA ARG A 286 -1.25 13.99 1.98
C ARG A 286 -1.47 13.35 0.61
N SER A 287 -2.74 13.12 0.24
CA SER A 287 -3.06 12.14 -0.81
C SER A 287 -2.35 12.41 -2.14
N THR A 288 -2.01 13.66 -2.44
CA THR A 288 -1.31 14.06 -3.67
C THR A 288 0.07 13.46 -3.91
N GLN A 289 0.85 13.05 -2.90
CA GLN A 289 2.20 12.50 -3.12
C GLN A 289 2.30 10.97 -3.07
N ARG A 290 1.25 10.27 -2.63
CA ARG A 290 1.23 8.80 -2.55
C ARG A 290 0.07 8.13 -3.30
N SER A 291 -0.94 8.90 -3.74
CA SER A 291 -2.06 8.39 -4.56
C SER A 291 -2.06 8.88 -6.02
N GLU A 292 -0.97 9.48 -6.52
CA GLU A 292 -0.74 9.64 -7.98
C GLU A 292 -0.81 8.31 -8.75
N SER A 293 -0.80 7.22 -8.00
CA SER A 293 -0.48 5.90 -8.46
C SER A 293 -1.60 4.87 -8.28
N MET A 294 -2.87 5.18 -7.98
CA MET A 294 -3.91 4.11 -8.09
C MET A 294 -4.09 3.55 -9.53
N HIS A 295 -3.37 4.12 -10.51
CA HIS A 295 -3.05 3.55 -11.81
C HIS A 295 -1.58 3.05 -11.95
N ALA A 296 -0.57 3.77 -11.42
CA ALA A 296 0.86 3.45 -11.57
C ALA A 296 1.46 2.55 -10.45
N PHE A 297 0.75 2.33 -9.35
CA PHE A 297 1.00 1.37 -8.27
C PHE A 297 0.72 -0.04 -8.78
N TYR A 298 -0.38 -0.16 -9.51
CA TYR A 298 -0.72 -1.32 -10.35
C TYR A 298 -0.13 -1.21 -11.77
N GLY A 299 0.82 -0.30 -12.02
CA GLY A 299 1.75 -0.29 -13.17
C GLY A 299 1.21 -0.50 -14.59
N GLY A 300 -0.11 -0.39 -14.83
CA GLY A 300 -0.75 -0.89 -16.06
C GLY A 300 -1.02 -2.40 -16.11
N TYR A 301 -0.59 -3.19 -15.11
CA TYR A 301 -0.89 -4.63 -14.95
C TYR A 301 -2.41 -4.92 -14.93
N LEU A 302 -3.20 -3.99 -14.39
CA LEU A 302 -4.67 -4.11 -14.35
C LEU A 302 -5.33 -3.50 -15.59
N HIS A 303 -5.47 -4.30 -16.65
CA HIS A 303 -6.20 -3.92 -17.86
C HIS A 303 -7.70 -4.21 -17.73
N CYS A 304 -8.57 -3.36 -18.29
CA CYS A 304 -10.03 -3.58 -18.32
C CYS A 304 -10.47 -4.82 -19.12
N LYS A 305 -9.54 -5.48 -19.82
CA LYS A 305 -9.77 -6.71 -20.59
C LYS A 305 -9.37 -7.98 -19.82
N SER A 306 -8.67 -7.84 -18.70
CA SER A 306 -8.16 -8.97 -17.93
C SER A 306 -9.32 -9.80 -17.34
N GLY A 307 -9.18 -11.13 -17.38
CA GLY A 307 -10.11 -12.05 -16.71
C GLY A 307 -9.86 -12.13 -15.20
N LEU A 308 -10.81 -12.66 -14.42
CA LEU A 308 -10.67 -12.77 -12.96
C LEU A 308 -9.41 -13.54 -12.51
N VAL A 309 -9.02 -14.59 -13.24
CA VAL A 309 -7.80 -15.36 -12.92
C VAL A 309 -6.54 -14.53 -13.16
N GLN A 310 -6.46 -13.85 -14.30
CA GLN A 310 -5.37 -12.92 -14.62
C GLN A 310 -5.35 -11.75 -13.64
N PHE A 311 -6.51 -11.24 -13.24
CA PHE A 311 -6.63 -10.20 -12.23
C PHE A 311 -5.99 -10.63 -10.90
N VAL A 312 -6.31 -11.83 -10.40
CA VAL A 312 -5.72 -12.35 -9.15
C VAL A 312 -4.22 -12.50 -9.30
N HIS A 313 -3.74 -13.07 -10.40
CA HIS A 313 -2.31 -13.22 -10.68
C HIS A 313 -1.56 -11.87 -10.74
N GLU A 314 -2.17 -10.83 -11.32
CA GLU A 314 -1.56 -9.50 -11.40
C GLU A 314 -1.62 -8.73 -10.07
N TYR A 315 -2.67 -8.92 -9.27
CA TYR A 315 -2.72 -8.43 -7.90
C TYR A 315 -1.60 -9.08 -7.05
N ASP A 316 -1.51 -10.40 -7.11
CA ASP A 316 -0.52 -11.23 -6.43
C ASP A 316 0.92 -10.83 -6.86
N ASN A 317 1.16 -10.59 -8.16
CA ASN A 317 2.41 -10.00 -8.68
C ASN A 317 2.74 -8.63 -8.06
N VAL A 318 1.76 -7.72 -7.98
CA VAL A 318 1.95 -6.37 -7.43
C VAL A 318 2.20 -6.43 -5.92
N LEU A 319 1.53 -7.33 -5.20
CA LEU A 319 1.79 -7.59 -3.78
C LEU A 319 3.25 -8.04 -3.57
N GLY A 320 3.69 -9.11 -4.25
CA GLY A 320 5.07 -9.61 -4.15
C GLY A 320 6.13 -8.54 -4.52
N ASN A 321 5.87 -7.74 -5.56
CA ASN A 321 6.76 -6.62 -5.94
C ASN A 321 6.85 -5.51 -4.88
N LYS A 322 5.83 -5.34 -4.03
CA LYS A 322 5.83 -4.37 -2.92
C LYS A 322 6.52 -4.95 -1.68
N GLU A 323 6.27 -6.22 -1.39
CA GLU A 323 6.94 -6.97 -0.31
C GLU A 323 8.46 -7.01 -0.54
N GLN A 324 8.89 -7.35 -1.75
CA GLN A 324 10.30 -7.37 -2.13
C GLN A 324 10.97 -6.00 -1.96
N LYS A 325 10.28 -4.91 -2.32
CA LYS A 325 10.81 -3.54 -2.14
C LYS A 325 10.90 -3.11 -0.69
N GLU A 326 9.96 -3.52 0.17
CA GLU A 326 10.07 -3.31 1.63
C GLU A 326 11.30 -4.04 2.18
N LEU A 327 11.53 -5.30 1.78
CA LEU A 327 12.72 -6.07 2.19
C LEU A 327 14.04 -5.48 1.64
N GLU A 328 14.05 -4.95 0.42
CA GLU A 328 15.20 -4.24 -0.14
C GLU A 328 15.52 -2.97 0.65
N ASP A 329 14.51 -2.20 1.06
CA ASP A 329 14.68 -1.03 1.93
C ASP A 329 15.22 -1.42 3.32
N ASP A 330 14.69 -2.49 3.94
CA ASP A 330 15.17 -3.05 5.22
C ASP A 330 16.65 -3.47 5.13
N VAL A 331 17.05 -4.06 4.00
CA VAL A 331 18.44 -4.47 3.72
C VAL A 331 19.36 -3.27 3.49
N VAL A 332 18.87 -2.16 2.93
CA VAL A 332 19.64 -0.91 2.84
C VAL A 332 19.84 -0.31 4.22
N ASP A 333 18.79 -0.26 5.05
CA ASP A 333 18.82 0.32 6.40
C ASP A 333 19.72 -0.42 7.40
N SER A 334 19.90 -1.73 7.20
CA SER A 334 20.82 -2.56 7.98
C SER A 334 22.27 -2.53 7.50
N LYS A 335 22.52 -2.08 6.25
CA LYS A 335 23.87 -2.02 5.65
C LYS A 335 24.47 -0.62 5.58
N GLY A 336 23.64 0.43 5.55
CA GLY A 336 24.08 1.80 5.27
C GLY A 336 23.57 2.80 6.30
N VAL A 337 24.42 3.77 6.63
CA VAL A 337 24.03 4.94 7.43
C VAL A 337 24.02 6.15 6.49
N ILE A 338 22.85 6.76 6.29
CA ILE A 338 22.76 8.05 5.59
C ILE A 338 23.46 9.10 6.45
N PRO A 339 24.45 9.85 5.94
CA PRO A 339 25.13 10.86 6.74
C PRO A 339 24.18 11.98 7.18
N CYS A 340 24.42 12.51 8.38
CA CYS A 340 23.78 13.75 8.84
C CYS A 340 24.23 14.91 7.93
N ILE A 341 23.34 15.88 7.73
CA ILE A 341 23.65 17.14 7.02
C ILE A 341 24.31 18.13 7.98
N GLY A 342 23.88 18.14 9.25
CA GLY A 342 24.47 18.95 10.30
C GLY A 342 25.18 18.12 11.37
N SER A 343 25.75 18.82 12.34
CA SER A 343 26.40 18.25 13.52
C SER A 343 25.46 18.02 14.71
N THR A 344 24.15 18.24 14.55
CA THR A 344 23.20 18.23 15.68
C THR A 344 22.95 16.83 16.23
N CYS A 345 22.93 16.71 17.57
CA CYS A 345 22.66 15.44 18.26
C CYS A 345 21.24 14.91 17.97
N ILE A 346 20.25 15.77 17.82
CA ILE A 346 18.87 15.39 17.41
C ILE A 346 18.88 14.68 16.05
N GLU A 347 19.62 15.19 15.04
CA GLU A 347 19.69 14.54 13.74
C GLU A 347 20.34 13.14 13.86
N ARG A 348 21.39 13.01 14.67
CA ARG A 348 22.05 11.71 14.94
C ARG A 348 21.13 10.72 15.68
N GLN A 349 20.32 11.19 16.63
CA GLN A 349 19.32 10.36 17.32
C GLN A 349 18.34 9.73 16.32
N PHE A 350 17.77 10.53 15.42
CA PHE A 350 16.84 10.01 14.41
C PHE A 350 17.53 9.21 13.29
N GLN A 351 18.81 9.45 12.98
CA GLN A 351 19.61 8.63 12.07
C GLN A 351 19.75 7.18 12.57
N GLN A 352 19.87 7.00 13.89
CA GLN A 352 19.97 5.69 14.55
C GLN A 352 18.60 5.01 14.67
N GLU A 353 17.53 5.77 14.90
CA GLU A 353 16.20 5.21 15.17
C GLU A 353 15.34 4.98 13.93
N TYR A 354 15.31 5.93 12.99
CA TYR A 354 14.37 5.89 11.87
C TYR A 354 14.92 5.16 10.65
N THR A 355 14.00 4.67 9.82
CA THR A 355 14.30 4.18 8.49
C THR A 355 14.95 5.25 7.62
N SER A 356 15.80 4.88 6.66
CA SER A 356 16.50 5.85 5.80
C SER A 356 15.56 6.85 5.13
N ASN A 357 14.40 6.40 4.68
CA ASN A 357 13.45 7.26 3.97
C ASN A 357 12.69 8.21 4.91
N MET A 358 12.38 7.78 6.14
CA MET A 358 11.77 8.66 7.14
C MET A 358 12.80 9.62 7.76
N PHE A 359 14.05 9.19 7.92
CA PHE A 359 15.17 10.06 8.30
C PHE A 359 15.41 11.16 7.26
N ARG A 360 15.43 10.83 5.95
CA ARG A 360 15.47 11.85 4.88
C ARG A 360 14.31 12.84 4.95
N THR A 361 13.13 12.41 5.40
CA THR A 361 11.97 13.30 5.59
C THR A 361 12.19 14.28 6.73
N LEU A 362 12.82 13.86 7.84
CA LEU A 362 13.26 14.75 8.91
C LEU A 362 14.37 15.69 8.44
N GLN A 363 15.34 15.21 7.66
CA GLN A 363 16.44 16.01 7.13
C GLN A 363 15.96 17.22 6.30
N LEU A 364 14.82 17.11 5.60
CA LEU A 364 14.20 18.26 4.92
C LEU A 364 13.71 19.35 5.90
N GLU A 365 13.30 18.97 7.12
CA GLU A 365 12.90 19.91 8.16
C GLU A 365 14.09 20.47 8.94
N VAL A 366 15.15 19.69 9.10
CA VAL A 366 16.46 20.16 9.60
C VAL A 366 17.03 21.23 8.67
N ARG A 367 16.88 21.08 7.35
CA ARG A 367 17.23 22.12 6.37
C ARG A 367 16.36 23.36 6.54
N LYS A 368 15.02 23.25 6.47
CA LYS A 368 14.09 24.38 6.65
C LYS A 368 14.22 25.11 7.99
N LYS A 369 14.91 24.54 8.98
CA LYS A 369 15.29 25.24 10.20
C LYS A 369 16.10 26.51 9.91
N THR A 370 16.86 26.58 8.81
CA THR A 370 17.58 27.81 8.40
C THR A 370 16.63 28.94 8.00
N ASP A 371 15.42 28.60 7.56
CA ASP A 371 14.39 29.54 7.14
C ASP A 371 13.53 29.98 8.33
N CYS A 372 13.86 29.54 9.56
CA CYS A 372 13.09 29.78 10.78
C CYS A 372 13.82 30.71 11.76
N VAL A 373 13.16 31.78 12.21
CA VAL A 373 13.72 32.73 13.19
C VAL A 373 12.83 32.80 14.43
N VAL A 374 13.41 32.60 15.61
CA VAL A 374 12.71 32.81 16.89
C VAL A 374 12.55 34.33 17.11
N ARG A 375 11.30 34.79 17.20
CA ARG A 375 10.93 36.21 17.31
C ARG A 375 10.76 36.68 18.76
N SER A 376 10.03 35.92 19.56
CA SER A 376 9.79 36.23 20.97
C SER A 376 9.48 34.98 21.79
N THR A 377 9.66 35.08 23.10
CA THR A 377 9.31 34.06 24.09
C THR A 377 8.42 34.69 25.17
N GLU A 378 7.37 33.99 25.57
CA GLU A 378 6.37 34.45 26.55
C GLU A 378 6.12 33.31 27.56
N GLN A 379 6.43 33.53 28.84
CA GLN A 379 6.17 32.54 29.89
C GLN A 379 4.65 32.40 30.13
N LYS A 380 4.14 31.16 30.12
CA LYS A 380 2.74 30.81 30.41
C LYS A 380 2.69 29.66 31.40
N GLY A 381 2.67 30.01 32.70
CA GLY A 381 2.81 29.04 33.78
C GLY A 381 4.13 28.28 33.65
N ASP A 382 4.05 26.95 33.64
CA ASP A 382 5.23 26.06 33.52
C ASP A 382 5.77 25.93 32.08
N THR A 383 5.09 26.53 31.09
CA THR A 383 5.46 26.43 29.66
C THR A 383 5.91 27.77 29.09
N ILE A 384 6.66 27.74 28.00
CA ILE A 384 7.07 28.91 27.23
C ILE A 384 6.35 28.88 25.87
N SER A 385 5.62 29.96 25.58
CA SER A 385 4.97 30.21 24.30
C SER A 385 5.93 30.99 23.41
N ILE A 386 6.40 30.38 22.32
CA ILE A 386 7.48 30.89 21.49
C ILE A 386 6.95 31.19 20.08
N LYS A 387 7.20 32.40 19.56
CA LYS A 387 6.85 32.78 18.19
C LYS A 387 8.03 32.51 17.26
N VAL A 388 7.82 31.72 16.22
CA VAL A 388 8.83 31.35 15.22
C VAL A 388 8.35 31.75 13.83
N ASP A 389 9.07 32.63 13.15
CA ASP A 389 8.75 33.03 11.78
C ASP A 389 9.46 32.10 10.78
N GLU A 390 8.69 31.42 9.92
CA GLU A 390 9.18 30.66 8.77
C GLU A 390 9.12 31.53 7.51
N GLN A 391 10.28 31.81 6.91
CA GLN A 391 10.39 32.50 5.62
C GLN A 391 10.05 31.54 4.48
N LYS A 392 9.17 31.96 3.57
CA LYS A 392 8.85 31.25 2.33
C LYS A 392 8.98 32.19 1.15
N VAL A 393 9.53 31.71 0.04
CA VAL A 393 9.52 32.47 -1.22
C VAL A 393 8.26 32.13 -2.00
N PHE A 394 7.48 33.15 -2.36
CA PHE A 394 6.25 33.01 -3.15
C PHE A 394 6.23 34.08 -4.24
N TRP A 395 6.13 33.65 -5.51
CA TRP A 395 6.27 34.52 -6.70
C TRP A 395 7.51 35.43 -6.65
N GLY A 396 8.66 34.88 -6.21
CA GLY A 396 9.92 35.60 -6.05
C GLY A 396 9.99 36.55 -4.85
N LYS A 397 8.93 36.70 -4.05
CA LYS A 397 8.89 37.57 -2.86
C LYS A 397 8.98 36.76 -1.56
N PRO A 398 9.74 37.22 -0.54
CA PRO A 398 9.72 36.59 0.77
C PRO A 398 8.40 36.89 1.51
N VAL A 399 7.79 35.85 2.06
CA VAL A 399 6.58 35.90 2.88
C VAL A 399 6.86 35.16 4.18
N TYR A 400 6.71 35.85 5.31
CA TYR A 400 6.95 35.29 6.64
C TYR A 400 5.65 34.75 7.23
N HIS A 401 5.70 33.54 7.77
CA HIS A 401 4.59 32.93 8.48
C HIS A 401 5.00 32.67 9.93
N THR A 402 4.41 33.39 10.87
CA THR A 402 4.61 33.16 12.31
C THR A 402 3.87 31.88 12.73
N PHE A 403 4.54 31.04 13.50
CA PHE A 403 3.97 29.86 14.16
C PHE A 403 4.25 29.90 15.66
N ILE A 404 3.28 29.51 16.48
CA ILE A 404 3.46 29.33 17.92
C ILE A 404 3.98 27.92 18.22
N VAL A 405 5.00 27.85 19.08
CA VAL A 405 5.52 26.63 19.69
C VAL A 405 5.39 26.74 21.22
N GLU A 406 4.65 25.83 21.82
CA GLU A 406 4.57 25.62 23.26
C GLU A 406 5.73 24.71 23.67
N PHE A 407 6.59 25.14 24.58
CA PHE A 407 7.76 24.39 25.06
C PHE A 407 7.73 24.23 26.59
N ASP A 408 7.88 23.02 27.08
CA ASP A 408 8.08 22.68 28.48
C ASP A 408 9.59 22.54 28.76
N PRO A 409 10.22 23.45 29.54
CA PRO A 409 11.66 23.39 29.84
C PRO A 409 12.08 22.17 30.66
N LEU A 410 11.18 21.61 31.50
CA LEU A 410 11.47 20.48 32.38
C LEU A 410 11.43 19.16 31.61
N SER A 411 10.34 18.89 30.90
CA SER A 411 10.21 17.65 30.12
C SER A 411 10.82 17.72 28.71
N ARG A 412 11.27 18.91 28.29
CA ARG A 412 11.78 19.24 26.94
C ARG A 412 10.79 18.91 25.81
N LYS A 413 9.50 18.84 26.12
CA LYS A 413 8.44 18.62 25.14
C LYS A 413 8.10 19.93 24.44
N SER A 414 7.97 19.85 23.12
CA SER A 414 7.54 20.94 22.26
C SER A 414 6.28 20.53 21.49
N ARG A 415 5.29 21.41 21.46
CA ARG A 415 4.10 21.30 20.61
C ARG A 415 4.02 22.52 19.71
N CYS A 416 3.73 22.34 18.43
CA CYS A 416 3.65 23.46 17.49
C CYS A 416 2.30 23.47 16.79
N GLU A 417 1.70 24.65 16.63
CA GLU A 417 0.41 24.83 15.96
C GLU A 417 0.41 24.34 14.49
N CYS A 418 1.58 24.22 13.86
CA CYS A 418 1.69 23.60 12.54
C CYS A 418 1.29 22.11 12.54
N ASN A 419 1.19 21.48 13.73
CA ASN A 419 0.74 20.13 14.01
C ASN A 419 1.40 19.04 13.11
N LYS A 420 2.67 19.23 12.74
CA LYS A 420 3.38 18.33 11.82
C LYS A 420 3.75 17.00 12.49
N PHE A 421 4.11 17.04 13.77
CA PHE A 421 4.45 15.84 14.52
C PHE A 421 3.21 14.99 14.77
N GLU A 422 2.11 15.64 15.13
CA GLU A 422 0.79 15.07 15.33
C GLU A 422 0.28 14.38 14.05
N SER A 423 0.40 15.05 12.88
CA SER A 423 -0.10 14.51 11.60
C SER A 423 0.82 13.56 10.84
N VAL A 424 2.14 13.60 11.07
CA VAL A 424 3.14 12.84 10.29
C VAL A 424 4.09 12.03 11.17
N GLY A 425 4.27 12.37 12.44
CA GLY A 425 5.26 11.75 13.33
C GLY A 425 6.69 12.23 13.11
N ILE A 426 6.85 13.39 12.47
CA ILE A 426 8.14 14.03 12.15
C ILE A 426 8.12 15.45 12.72
N LEU A 427 9.16 15.82 13.46
CA LEU A 427 9.34 17.17 13.99
C LEU A 427 9.38 18.20 12.86
N CYS A 428 8.70 19.33 13.03
CA CYS A 428 8.79 20.47 12.10
C CYS A 428 10.07 21.28 12.33
N CYS A 429 10.45 22.05 11.31
CA CYS A 429 11.48 23.08 11.39
C CYS A 429 11.29 24.04 12.59
N HIS A 430 10.05 24.39 12.96
CA HIS A 430 9.78 25.29 14.10
C HIS A 430 10.19 24.68 15.45
N ILE A 431 9.83 23.41 15.71
CA ILE A 431 10.26 22.69 16.92
C ILE A 431 11.79 22.51 16.89
N LEU A 432 12.37 22.17 15.74
CA LEU A 432 13.83 22.04 15.61
C LEU A 432 14.56 23.38 15.85
N ALA A 433 13.96 24.52 15.48
CA ALA A 433 14.47 25.85 15.76
C ALA A 433 14.42 26.16 17.27
N VAL A 434 13.31 25.85 17.93
CA VAL A 434 13.17 25.97 19.40
C VAL A 434 14.18 25.07 20.14
N CYS A 435 14.31 23.80 19.75
CA CYS A 435 15.33 22.91 20.30
C CYS A 435 16.75 23.47 20.11
N SER A 436 17.03 24.08 18.95
CA SER A 436 18.31 24.73 18.67
C SER A 436 18.55 25.98 19.54
N TYR A 437 17.51 26.74 19.85
CA TYR A 437 17.55 27.93 20.69
C TYR A 437 17.81 27.57 22.17
N TYR A 438 17.09 26.58 22.70
CA TYR A 438 17.25 26.07 24.07
C TYR A 438 18.37 25.02 24.24
N ARG A 439 19.21 24.80 23.22
CA ARG A 439 20.31 23.83 23.23
C ARG A 439 19.89 22.41 23.67
N VAL A 440 18.76 21.94 23.15
CA VAL A 440 18.27 20.58 23.36
C VAL A 440 19.05 19.63 22.45
N ASP A 441 19.95 18.83 23.02
CA ASP A 441 20.75 17.85 22.26
C ASP A 441 19.96 16.59 21.87
N THR A 442 19.03 16.15 22.72
CA THR A 442 18.28 14.90 22.56
C THR A 442 16.81 15.17 22.85
N VAL A 443 15.92 14.74 21.94
CA VAL A 443 14.47 14.90 22.13
C VAL A 443 13.89 13.75 22.96
N PRO A 444 12.83 13.99 23.75
CA PRO A 444 12.13 12.95 24.49
C PRO A 444 11.68 11.78 23.60
N SER A 445 11.66 10.56 24.16
CA SER A 445 11.30 9.33 23.44
C SER A 445 9.91 9.36 22.80
N CYS A 446 8.98 10.17 23.30
CA CYS A 446 7.67 10.36 22.68
C CYS A 446 7.73 10.93 21.24
N TYR A 447 8.85 11.55 20.83
CA TYR A 447 9.07 12.01 19.45
C TYR A 447 9.69 10.95 18.53
N VAL A 448 10.18 9.84 19.08
CA VAL A 448 10.73 8.70 18.32
C VAL A 448 9.62 7.67 18.14
N LEU A 449 8.89 7.74 17.02
CA LEU A 449 7.77 6.84 16.80
C LEU A 449 8.22 5.43 16.33
N PRO A 450 7.79 4.34 17.01
CA PRO A 450 7.99 2.96 16.53
C PRO A 450 7.42 2.72 15.11
N ARG A 451 6.46 3.57 14.69
CA ARG A 451 5.87 3.58 13.36
C ARG A 451 6.88 3.78 12.22
N TRP A 452 7.94 4.54 12.49
CA TRP A 452 9.01 4.90 11.54
C TRP A 452 10.36 4.29 11.87
N SER A 453 10.46 3.56 12.99
CA SER A 453 11.72 2.97 13.43
C SER A 453 12.12 1.75 12.61
N LYS A 454 13.41 1.66 12.26
CA LYS A 454 14.01 0.45 11.66
C LYS A 454 14.34 -0.62 12.71
N ASN A 455 14.37 -0.26 13.99
CA ASN A 455 14.72 -1.13 15.11
C ASN A 455 13.55 -2.02 15.59
N VAL A 456 12.36 -1.86 14.99
CA VAL A 456 11.16 -2.66 15.32
C VAL A 456 11.08 -3.88 14.41
N ILE A 457 11.17 -5.06 15.01
CA ILE A 457 10.91 -6.34 14.34
C ILE A 457 9.41 -6.46 14.04
N ARG A 458 9.04 -6.74 12.78
CA ARG A 458 7.64 -6.78 12.33
C ARG A 458 7.26 -8.18 11.85
N LYS A 459 6.27 -8.81 12.46
CA LYS A 459 5.86 -10.21 12.19
C LYS A 459 5.60 -10.50 10.70
N HIS A 460 5.10 -9.52 9.95
CA HIS A 460 4.72 -9.72 8.55
C HIS A 460 5.89 -10.01 7.63
N THR A 461 7.13 -9.65 7.99
CA THR A 461 8.32 -9.98 7.19
C THR A 461 8.66 -11.47 7.19
N TYR A 462 8.27 -12.20 8.25
CA TYR A 462 8.52 -13.64 8.42
C TYR A 462 7.41 -14.54 7.86
N ILE A 463 6.26 -13.98 7.49
CA ILE A 463 5.17 -14.75 6.90
C ILE A 463 5.48 -15.02 5.43
N LYS A 464 5.67 -16.31 5.11
CA LYS A 464 5.87 -16.81 3.74
C LYS A 464 4.67 -16.41 2.87
N SER A 465 4.92 -15.71 1.76
CA SER A 465 3.88 -15.37 0.78
C SER A 465 3.93 -16.34 -0.40
N SER A 466 2.83 -16.47 -1.15
CA SER A 466 2.77 -17.35 -2.34
C SER A 466 3.78 -16.98 -3.44
N HIS A 467 4.46 -15.83 -3.33
CA HIS A 467 5.43 -15.33 -4.30
C HIS A 467 6.87 -15.76 -4.00
N ASP A 468 7.12 -16.28 -2.79
CA ASP A 468 8.44 -16.77 -2.37
C ASP A 468 8.94 -17.96 -3.21
N VAL A 469 8.03 -18.70 -3.86
CA VAL A 469 8.32 -19.94 -4.61
C VAL A 469 8.72 -19.67 -6.07
N ALA A 470 8.38 -18.50 -6.64
CA ALA A 470 8.38 -18.30 -8.09
C ALA A 470 9.56 -17.49 -8.67
N ARG A 471 10.44 -16.92 -7.82
CA ARG A 471 11.47 -15.94 -8.27
C ARG A 471 12.82 -16.10 -7.53
N SER A 472 13.24 -17.34 -7.28
CA SER A 472 14.45 -17.61 -6.51
C SER A 472 15.75 -17.32 -7.26
N ASN A 473 16.56 -16.40 -6.72
CA ASN A 473 18.01 -16.46 -6.89
C ASN A 473 18.59 -17.41 -5.82
N GLU A 474 19.63 -18.17 -6.14
CA GLU A 474 20.21 -19.19 -5.24
C GLU A 474 20.67 -18.61 -3.88
N THR A 475 21.30 -17.45 -3.90
CA THR A 475 21.71 -16.71 -2.68
C THR A 475 20.52 -16.24 -1.83
N HIS A 476 19.36 -15.98 -2.46
CA HIS A 476 18.13 -15.61 -1.76
C HIS A 476 17.44 -16.84 -1.15
N ASN A 477 17.50 -18.00 -1.80
CA ASN A 477 17.06 -19.28 -1.22
C ASN A 477 17.92 -19.66 -0.01
N LEU A 478 19.24 -19.56 -0.12
CA LEU A 478 20.15 -19.86 0.98
C LEU A 478 19.90 -18.95 2.18
N PHE A 479 19.76 -17.64 1.97
CA PHE A 479 19.41 -16.69 3.02
C PHE A 479 18.05 -17.02 3.67
N LYS A 480 17.02 -17.32 2.87
CA LYS A 480 15.69 -17.69 3.37
C LYS A 480 15.69 -19.01 4.17
N HIS A 481 16.47 -19.99 3.75
CA HIS A 481 16.63 -21.25 4.48
C HIS A 481 17.26 -20.99 5.84
N LEU A 482 18.41 -20.31 5.87
CA LEU A 482 19.10 -19.91 7.09
C LEU A 482 18.22 -19.06 8.03
N CYS A 483 17.40 -18.14 7.51
CA CYS A 483 16.45 -17.39 8.35
C CYS A 483 15.33 -18.27 8.92
N SER A 484 14.84 -19.28 8.17
CA SER A 484 13.81 -20.20 8.65
C SER A 484 14.35 -21.18 9.69
N GLU A 485 15.57 -21.68 9.50
CA GLU A 485 16.26 -22.53 10.48
C GLU A 485 16.62 -21.74 11.73
N PHE A 486 17.19 -20.55 11.55
CA PHE A 486 17.49 -19.66 12.68
C PHE A 486 16.24 -19.28 13.48
N TYR A 487 15.09 -19.05 12.83
CA TYR A 487 13.85 -18.79 13.54
C TYR A 487 13.44 -19.98 14.42
N ASN A 488 13.46 -21.20 13.88
CA ASN A 488 13.12 -22.41 14.63
C ASN A 488 14.07 -22.59 15.82
N VAL A 489 15.39 -22.54 15.58
CA VAL A 489 16.40 -22.63 16.64
C VAL A 489 16.22 -21.52 17.67
N ALA A 490 15.94 -20.28 17.25
CA ALA A 490 15.73 -19.18 18.18
C ALA A 490 14.53 -19.39 19.10
N GLN A 491 13.47 -20.09 18.66
CA GLN A 491 12.32 -20.41 19.54
C GLN A 491 12.69 -21.33 20.71
N ASP A 492 13.70 -22.18 20.54
CA ASP A 492 14.13 -23.14 21.57
C ASP A 492 15.01 -22.52 22.67
N PHE A 493 15.41 -21.24 22.54
CA PHE A 493 16.32 -20.52 23.46
C PHE A 493 15.72 -19.21 24.01
N VAL A 494 14.40 -19.12 24.14
CA VAL A 494 13.69 -17.93 24.66
C VAL A 494 13.10 -18.13 26.07
N ALA A 495 13.42 -19.23 26.79
CA ALA A 495 12.82 -19.45 28.11
C ALA A 495 13.44 -18.55 29.20
N CYS A 496 14.74 -18.22 29.09
CA CYS A 496 15.41 -17.27 29.98
C CYS A 496 16.59 -16.52 29.31
N ASP A 497 17.15 -15.54 30.02
CA ASP A 497 18.25 -14.70 29.51
C ASP A 497 19.57 -15.47 29.34
N GLU A 498 19.79 -16.52 30.14
CA GLU A 498 20.94 -17.42 30.07
C GLU A 498 20.91 -18.27 28.79
N GLU A 499 19.76 -18.85 28.42
CA GLU A 499 19.58 -19.55 27.14
C GLU A 499 19.81 -18.60 25.96
N ALA A 500 19.22 -17.41 26.01
CA ALA A 500 19.43 -16.40 25.00
C ALA A 500 20.91 -15.96 24.92
N ALA A 501 21.65 -16.00 26.04
CA ALA A 501 23.09 -15.72 26.05
C ALA A 501 23.90 -16.82 25.34
N ILE A 502 23.55 -18.10 25.51
CA ILE A 502 24.16 -19.22 24.78
C ILE A 502 23.99 -19.04 23.27
N LEU A 503 22.76 -18.74 22.80
CA LEU A 503 22.51 -18.50 21.38
C LEU A 503 23.25 -17.26 20.85
N ARG A 504 23.28 -16.15 21.62
CA ARG A 504 24.04 -14.94 21.27
C ARG A 504 25.54 -15.22 21.13
N ALA A 505 26.13 -16.03 22.00
CA ALA A 505 27.54 -16.42 21.93
C ALA A 505 27.83 -17.24 20.65
N ALA A 506 27.01 -18.25 20.36
CA ALA A 506 27.15 -19.08 19.17
C ALA A 506 27.03 -18.29 17.85
N LEU A 507 26.13 -17.30 17.78
CA LEU A 507 26.01 -16.40 16.63
C LEU A 507 27.23 -15.48 16.47
N SER A 508 27.83 -15.05 17.58
CA SER A 508 29.04 -14.23 17.57
C SER A 508 30.25 -15.01 17.04
N ASP A 509 30.42 -16.26 17.50
CA ASP A 509 31.45 -17.18 16.99
C ASP A 509 31.28 -17.44 15.47
N ALA A 510 30.06 -17.81 15.05
CA ALA A 510 29.76 -18.05 13.64
C ALA A 510 30.08 -16.82 12.75
N LYS A 511 29.85 -15.61 13.26
CA LYS A 511 30.20 -14.36 12.58
C LYS A 511 31.71 -14.11 12.52
N SER A 512 32.47 -14.48 13.57
CA SER A 512 33.94 -14.45 13.54
C SER A 512 34.47 -15.42 12.49
N ARG A 513 34.08 -16.69 12.55
CA ARG A 513 34.55 -17.75 11.64
C ARG A 513 34.21 -17.46 10.17
N LEU A 514 33.08 -16.81 9.89
CA LEU A 514 32.75 -16.30 8.55
C LEU A 514 33.68 -15.16 8.09
N THR A 515 34.13 -14.32 9.01
CA THR A 515 35.10 -13.24 8.72
C THR A 515 36.46 -13.83 8.40
N ASP A 516 36.91 -14.81 9.18
CA ASP A 516 38.17 -15.53 8.98
C ASP A 516 38.18 -16.30 7.66
N TYR A 517 37.10 -17.02 7.34
CA TYR A 517 36.91 -17.71 6.05
C TYR A 517 36.93 -16.74 4.86
N ARG A 518 36.39 -15.53 5.01
CA ARG A 518 36.43 -14.48 3.97
C ARG A 518 37.81 -13.84 3.85
N ALA A 519 38.62 -13.84 4.90
CA ALA A 519 40.00 -13.39 4.86
C ALA A 519 40.88 -14.43 4.14
N SER A 520 40.79 -15.71 4.51
CA SER A 520 41.57 -16.79 3.88
C SER A 520 41.29 -16.92 2.38
N MET A 521 40.01 -16.88 1.97
CA MET A 521 39.61 -16.89 0.56
C MET A 521 40.16 -15.72 -0.27
N ARG A 522 40.56 -14.60 0.37
CA ARG A 522 41.22 -13.47 -0.33
C ARG A 522 42.73 -13.65 -0.44
N SER A 523 43.36 -14.30 0.54
CA SER A 523 44.79 -14.62 0.48
C SER A 523 45.09 -15.67 -0.59
N THR A 524 44.26 -16.72 -0.71
CA THR A 524 44.48 -17.80 -1.71
C THR A 524 44.44 -17.30 -3.16
N THR A 525 43.74 -16.19 -3.45
CA THR A 525 43.72 -15.56 -4.77
C THR A 525 44.98 -14.74 -5.12
N LEU A 526 45.90 -14.49 -4.16
CA LEU A 526 47.12 -13.73 -4.41
C LEU A 526 48.34 -14.63 -4.67
N ASP A 527 48.44 -15.79 -4.03
CA ASP A 527 49.56 -16.75 -4.24
C ASP A 527 49.51 -17.47 -5.61
N GLY A 528 48.37 -17.43 -6.32
CA GLY A 528 48.20 -18.12 -7.61
C GLY A 528 48.89 -17.48 -8.82
N THR A 529 49.58 -16.35 -8.66
CA THR A 529 50.07 -15.53 -9.80
C THR A 529 51.60 -15.37 -9.88
N GLN A 530 52.36 -16.19 -9.16
CA GLN A 530 53.82 -16.26 -9.30
C GLN A 530 54.28 -17.70 -9.51
N ASN A 531 54.25 -18.15 -10.77
CA ASN A 531 55.38 -18.83 -11.44
C ASN A 531 54.92 -19.38 -12.80
N THR A 532 55.49 -18.81 -13.88
CA THR A 532 56.07 -19.47 -15.09
C THR A 532 55.85 -18.60 -16.33
N MET A 533 56.95 -18.12 -16.91
CA MET A 533 57.05 -17.67 -18.30
C MET A 533 58.11 -18.59 -18.96
N PRO A 534 57.90 -19.04 -20.21
CA PRO A 534 58.47 -18.27 -21.33
C PRO A 534 57.66 -18.24 -22.65
N THR A 535 57.68 -17.06 -23.27
CA THR A 535 58.00 -16.75 -24.68
C THR A 535 57.34 -17.50 -25.87
N GLN A 536 56.50 -16.76 -26.61
CA GLN A 536 56.29 -16.73 -28.09
C GLN A 536 56.19 -18.06 -28.89
N SER A 537 55.15 -18.27 -29.71
CA SER A 537 55.06 -17.63 -31.03
C SER A 537 53.66 -17.71 -31.70
N THR A 538 53.55 -17.07 -32.87
CA THR A 538 52.34 -16.74 -33.66
C THR A 538 51.58 -17.89 -34.34
N GLY A 539 50.24 -17.78 -34.40
CA GLY A 539 49.45 -18.31 -35.53
C GLY A 539 47.97 -18.63 -35.27
N GLY A 540 47.04 -17.90 -35.92
CA GLY A 540 45.73 -18.46 -36.32
C GLY A 540 44.46 -18.15 -35.48
N VAL A 541 43.72 -17.13 -35.94
CA VAL A 541 42.25 -16.91 -35.92
C VAL A 541 41.43 -18.22 -35.67
N ILE A 542 40.39 -18.28 -34.83
CA ILE A 542 39.05 -17.65 -34.96
C ILE A 542 38.44 -17.29 -33.58
N LEU A 543 37.95 -16.05 -33.43
CA LEU A 543 37.04 -15.65 -32.36
C LEU A 543 35.60 -15.61 -32.93
N HIS A 544 34.68 -16.42 -32.40
CA HIS A 544 33.26 -16.27 -32.71
C HIS A 544 32.65 -15.17 -31.83
N ASP A 545 32.58 -13.95 -32.36
CA ASP A 545 31.78 -12.86 -31.77
C ASP A 545 30.29 -13.25 -31.76
N ILE A 546 29.69 -13.28 -30.56
CA ILE A 546 28.24 -13.37 -30.41
C ILE A 546 27.65 -11.97 -30.62
N GLN A 547 27.19 -11.69 -31.84
CA GLN A 547 26.51 -10.44 -32.17
C GLN A 547 25.22 -10.25 -31.36
N GLY A 548 25.00 -9.03 -30.87
CA GLY A 548 23.72 -8.62 -30.29
C GLY A 548 22.61 -8.48 -31.35
N PRO A 549 21.32 -8.65 -30.97
CA PRO A 549 20.22 -8.74 -31.92
C PRO A 549 19.93 -7.43 -32.67
N SER A 550 19.55 -7.58 -33.95
CA SER A 550 19.34 -6.50 -34.92
C SER A 550 18.18 -5.55 -34.57
N ARG A 551 18.40 -4.24 -34.74
CA ARG A 551 17.33 -3.23 -34.65
C ARG A 551 16.32 -3.38 -35.79
N VAL A 552 15.07 -3.72 -35.45
CA VAL A 552 13.93 -3.67 -36.39
C VAL A 552 13.52 -2.21 -36.63
N LYS A 553 13.50 -1.78 -37.90
CA LYS A 553 12.91 -0.49 -38.31
C LYS A 553 11.38 -0.64 -38.43
N THR A 554 10.61 -0.01 -37.55
CA THR A 554 9.16 0.15 -37.72
C THR A 554 8.84 1.42 -38.52
N LYS A 555 8.06 1.27 -39.59
CA LYS A 555 7.52 2.40 -40.38
C LYS A 555 6.63 3.27 -39.50
N GLY A 556 6.77 4.60 -39.58
CA GLY A 556 5.94 5.55 -38.84
C GLY A 556 4.95 6.31 -39.73
N GLN A 557 3.82 6.74 -39.17
CA GLN A 557 2.89 7.73 -39.72
C GLN A 557 1.95 8.24 -38.60
N PRO A 558 1.46 9.49 -38.64
CA PRO A 558 2.17 10.74 -38.90
C PRO A 558 2.23 11.64 -37.63
N LYS A 559 3.13 12.65 -37.63
CA LYS A 559 3.11 13.71 -36.61
C LYS A 559 1.98 14.70 -36.88
N GLY A 560 1.00 14.80 -35.98
CA GLY A 560 -0.06 15.81 -36.06
C GLY A 560 -0.61 16.19 -34.68
N LYS A 561 -0.47 17.47 -34.32
CA LYS A 561 -1.08 18.13 -33.14
C LYS A 561 -0.77 17.51 -31.75
N ARG A 562 0.49 17.66 -31.30
CA ARG A 562 0.80 17.86 -29.87
C ARG A 562 1.26 19.31 -29.66
N LEU A 563 0.38 20.15 -29.13
CA LEU A 563 0.78 21.32 -28.36
C LEU A 563 1.19 20.83 -26.96
N GLY A 564 2.38 21.20 -26.50
CA GLY A 564 2.91 20.73 -25.22
C GLY A 564 4.42 20.41 -25.18
N ALA A 565 5.24 21.13 -25.95
CA ALA A 565 6.71 21.06 -25.87
C ALA A 565 7.38 22.41 -25.56
N GLU A 566 6.63 23.51 -25.51
CA GLU A 566 7.14 24.84 -25.18
C GLU A 566 6.84 25.29 -23.74
N LEU A 567 5.97 24.59 -23.02
CA LEU A 567 5.61 24.96 -21.64
C LEU A 567 6.65 24.52 -20.59
N ASP A 568 7.46 23.49 -20.89
CA ASP A 568 8.50 22.96 -19.99
C ASP A 568 9.77 23.83 -19.92
N LYS A 569 9.79 25.01 -20.56
CA LYS A 569 10.91 25.97 -20.50
C LYS A 569 10.66 27.24 -19.67
N LEU A 570 9.46 27.40 -19.09
CA LEU A 570 9.08 28.60 -18.31
C LEU A 570 8.82 28.35 -16.82
N ILE A 571 9.30 27.22 -16.28
CA ILE A 571 9.34 26.96 -14.83
C ILE A 571 10.76 26.59 -14.41
N LYS A 572 11.55 27.63 -14.11
CA LYS A 572 12.77 27.60 -13.32
C LYS A 572 12.69 28.71 -12.28
#